data_AF-F3YVJ2-F1
#
_entry.id   AF-F3YVJ2-F1
#
_cell.length_a   1.000
_cell.length_b   1.000
_cell.length_c   1.000
_cell.angle_alpha   90.00
_cell.angle_beta   90.00
_cell.angle_gamma   90.00
#
_symmetry.space_group_name_H-M   'P 1'
#
loop_
_entity.id
_entity.type
_entity.pdbx_description
1 polymer ?
#
loop_
_entity_poly.entity_id
_entity_poly.type
_entity_poly.pdbx_seq_one_letter_code
_entity_poly.pdbx_strand_id
1 'polypeptide(L)'
;MTPLLKKVLSRLAAKRLLDGIPALENSCPPLVELAAYLDGRLRGRERREVEGHLAGCAGCRAGIIELRHILGALAIETPRVPEEVLQAARNIVKDQCARQACAR
;
A
#
# COMPACT_ATOMS: atom_id res chain seq x y z
N MET A 1 17.82 24.21 -16.98
CA MET A 1 16.81 23.29 -16.42
C MET A 1 17.36 21.87 -16.40
N THR A 2 17.67 21.33 -15.23
CA THR A 2 18.44 20.08 -15.07
C THR A 2 17.69 18.85 -15.61
N PRO A 3 18.39 17.90 -16.26
CA PRO A 3 17.78 16.71 -16.89
C PRO A 3 17.15 15.73 -15.88
N LEU A 4 17.51 15.85 -14.60
CA LEU A 4 16.96 15.03 -13.51
C LEU A 4 15.51 15.40 -13.19
N LEU A 5 15.16 16.69 -13.18
CA LEU A 5 13.78 17.14 -12.98
C LEU A 5 12.85 16.65 -14.08
N LYS A 6 13.32 16.59 -15.34
CA LYS A 6 12.54 16.05 -16.47
C LYS A 6 12.29 14.53 -16.35
N LYS A 7 13.20 13.76 -15.76
CA LYS A 7 13.02 12.30 -15.52
C LYS A 7 12.06 12.00 -14.38
N VAL A 8 12.07 12.82 -13.33
CA VAL A 8 11.11 12.71 -12.23
C VAL A 8 9.71 13.13 -12.71
N LEU A 9 9.62 14.22 -13.47
CA LEU A 9 8.36 14.71 -14.03
C LEU A 9 7.80 13.83 -15.15
N SER A 10 8.63 13.16 -15.97
CA SER A 10 8.13 12.22 -16.99
C SER A 10 7.59 10.92 -16.40
N ARG A 11 8.02 10.52 -15.19
CA ARG A 11 7.37 9.45 -14.41
C ARG A 11 6.07 9.91 -13.77
N LEU A 12 5.95 11.19 -13.41
CA LEU A 12 4.73 11.79 -12.85
C LEU A 12 3.67 12.16 -13.92
N ALA A 13 4.08 12.37 -15.18
CA ALA A 13 3.22 12.85 -16.27
C ALA A 13 2.62 11.74 -17.17
N ALA A 14 2.86 10.47 -16.90
CA ALA A 14 2.30 9.37 -17.69
C ALA A 14 1.24 8.58 -16.89
N LYS A 15 0.00 9.08 -16.96
CA LYS A 15 -1.21 8.23 -17.00
C LYS A 15 -1.71 7.54 -15.72
N ARG A 16 -1.07 7.65 -14.54
CA ARG A 16 -1.48 6.90 -13.32
C ARG A 16 -2.12 7.70 -12.18
N LEU A 17 -2.18 9.03 -12.25
CA LEU A 17 -2.79 9.86 -11.19
C LEU A 17 -4.29 10.17 -11.42
N LEU A 18 -4.86 9.81 -12.58
CA LEU A 18 -6.26 10.09 -12.93
C LEU A 18 -7.08 8.83 -13.24
N ASP A 19 -6.47 7.65 -13.38
CA ASP A 19 -7.19 6.38 -13.61
C ASP A 19 -7.73 5.75 -12.30
N GLY A 20 -8.28 6.61 -11.43
CA GLY A 20 -9.07 6.20 -10.27
C GLY A 20 -8.33 6.32 -8.95
N ILE A 21 -8.47 7.49 -8.30
CA ILE A 21 -8.49 7.53 -6.83
C ILE A 21 -9.84 6.91 -6.45
N PRO A 22 -9.89 5.65 -5.99
CA PRO A 22 -11.16 4.97 -5.70
C PRO A 22 -11.79 5.50 -4.40
N ALA A 23 -11.14 6.45 -3.73
CA ALA A 23 -11.57 7.03 -2.46
C ALA A 23 -12.65 8.12 -2.60
N LEU A 24 -13.22 8.35 -3.78
CA LEU A 24 -14.24 9.39 -4.01
C LEU A 24 -15.68 8.84 -4.18
N GLU A 25 -15.87 7.53 -4.10
CA GLU A 25 -17.22 6.94 -4.06
C GLU A 25 -17.62 6.75 -2.59
N ASN A 26 -18.86 7.08 -2.21
CA ASN A 26 -19.37 7.06 -0.82
C ASN A 26 -19.29 5.69 -0.11
N SER A 27 -18.74 4.67 -0.78
CA SER A 27 -18.49 3.32 -0.28
C SER A 27 -17.07 3.09 0.25
N CYS A 28 -16.17 4.08 0.15
CA CYS A 28 -14.79 3.98 0.59
C CYS A 28 -14.52 4.79 1.88
N PRO A 29 -13.58 4.36 2.74
CA PRO A 29 -13.20 5.11 3.93
C PRO A 29 -12.70 6.50 3.56
N PRO A 30 -12.95 7.51 4.42
CA PRO A 30 -12.51 8.86 4.16
C PRO A 30 -10.97 8.91 4.11
N LEU A 31 -10.45 9.79 3.26
CA LEU A 31 -9.00 9.87 3.00
C LEU A 31 -8.17 10.09 4.27
N VAL A 32 -8.72 10.81 5.26
CA VAL A 32 -8.07 11.05 6.56
C VAL A 32 -7.85 9.75 7.35
N GLU A 33 -8.80 8.82 7.31
CA GLU A 33 -8.65 7.52 7.99
C GLU A 33 -7.64 6.64 7.24
N LEU A 34 -7.66 6.66 5.90
CA LEU A 34 -6.66 5.96 5.09
C LEU A 34 -5.23 6.48 5.36
N ALA A 35 -5.06 7.79 5.49
CA ALA A 35 -3.79 8.40 5.87
C ALA A 35 -3.37 8.00 7.29
N ALA A 36 -4.28 8.09 8.27
CA ALA A 36 -4.03 7.66 9.64
C ALA A 36 -3.71 6.15 9.74
N TYR A 37 -4.30 5.32 8.88
CA TYR A 37 -3.99 3.90 8.75
C TYR A 37 -2.57 3.68 8.22
N LEU A 38 -2.17 4.41 7.17
CA LEU A 38 -0.82 4.36 6.60
C LEU A 38 0.24 4.76 7.62
N ASP A 39 -0.03 5.78 8.42
CA ASP A 39 0.85 6.26 9.48
C ASP A 39 0.85 5.36 10.73
N GLY A 40 0.06 4.28 10.75
CA GLY A 40 -0.05 3.38 11.90
C GLY A 40 -0.73 4.00 13.13
N ARG A 41 -1.50 5.08 12.94
CA ARG A 41 -2.15 5.85 14.02
C ARG A 41 -3.51 5.30 14.43
N LEU A 42 -4.21 4.59 13.54
CA LEU A 42 -5.48 3.94 13.89
C LEU A 42 -5.27 2.74 14.81
N ARG A 43 -6.17 2.55 15.78
CA ARG A 43 -6.14 1.43 16.74
C ARG A 43 -7.50 0.78 16.91
N GLY A 44 -7.51 -0.42 17.48
CA GLY A 44 -8.73 -1.10 17.91
C GLY A 44 -9.76 -1.22 16.80
N ARG A 45 -10.92 -0.60 17.00
CA ARG A 45 -12.08 -0.70 16.11
C ARG A 45 -11.84 -0.02 14.76
N GLU A 46 -11.35 1.21 14.76
CA GLU A 46 -11.15 2.02 13.53
C GLU A 46 -10.18 1.33 12.58
N ARG A 47 -9.11 0.76 13.12
CA ARG A 47 -8.15 -0.03 12.33
C ARG A 47 -8.81 -1.24 11.67
N ARG A 48 -9.66 -1.97 12.39
CA ARG A 48 -10.36 -3.15 11.86
C ARG A 48 -11.38 -2.79 10.79
N GLU A 49 -12.04 -1.64 10.91
CA GLU A 49 -13.00 -1.17 9.91
C GLU A 49 -12.30 -0.86 8.58
N VAL A 50 -11.17 -0.15 8.63
CA VAL A 50 -10.34 0.09 7.44
C VAL A 50 -9.79 -1.22 6.87
N GLU A 51 -9.27 -2.13 7.71
CA GLU A 51 -8.77 -3.44 7.26
C GLU A 51 -9.87 -4.29 6.60
N GLY A 52 -11.09 -4.28 7.17
CA GLY A 52 -12.25 -4.96 6.60
C GLY A 52 -12.62 -4.42 5.22
N HIS A 53 -12.63 -3.10 5.06
CA HIS A 53 -12.82 -2.49 3.74
C HIS A 53 -11.69 -2.87 2.77
N LEU A 54 -10.43 -2.83 3.22
CA LEU A 54 -9.28 -3.21 2.40
C LEU A 54 -9.29 -4.68 2.00
N ALA A 55 -9.99 -5.57 2.70
CA ALA A 55 -10.19 -6.95 2.25
C ALA A 55 -11.11 -7.01 1.01
N GLY A 56 -12.11 -6.13 0.92
CA GLY A 56 -13.09 -6.10 -0.19
C GLY A 56 -12.72 -5.18 -1.35
N CYS A 57 -12.01 -4.07 -1.12
CA CYS A 57 -11.80 -3.04 -2.13
C CYS A 57 -10.41 -3.11 -2.79
N ALA A 58 -10.36 -3.57 -4.04
CA ALA A 58 -9.12 -3.64 -4.82
C ALA A 58 -8.52 -2.26 -5.10
N GLY A 59 -9.36 -1.24 -5.30
CA GLY A 59 -8.92 0.12 -5.56
C GLY A 59 -8.17 0.72 -4.37
N CYS A 60 -8.72 0.65 -3.16
CA CYS A 60 -8.07 1.19 -1.97
C CYS A 60 -6.77 0.44 -1.64
N ARG A 61 -6.71 -0.88 -1.90
CA ARG A 61 -5.45 -1.65 -1.79
C ARG A 61 -4.39 -1.14 -2.76
N ALA A 62 -4.74 -0.96 -4.04
CA ALA A 62 -3.82 -0.45 -5.05
C ALA A 62 -3.32 0.97 -4.70
N GLY A 63 -4.22 1.85 -4.26
CA GLY A 63 -3.87 3.21 -3.84
C GLY A 63 -2.90 3.25 -2.66
N ILE A 64 -3.11 2.39 -1.64
CA ILE A 64 -2.19 2.25 -0.50
C ILE A 64 -0.81 1.75 -0.94
N ILE A 65 -0.76 0.75 -1.83
CA ILE A 65 0.50 0.20 -2.34
C ILE A 65 1.27 1.27 -3.10
N GLU A 66 0.61 1.98 -4.01
CA GLU A 66 1.22 3.06 -4.80
C GLU A 66 1.74 4.18 -3.89
N LEU A 67 0.93 4.62 -2.92
CA LEU A 67 1.33 5.67 -2.00
C LEU A 67 2.51 5.24 -1.11
N ARG A 68 2.55 3.99 -0.65
CA ARG A 68 3.72 3.44 0.05
C ARG A 68 4.96 3.39 -0.82
N HIS A 69 4.83 3.07 -2.10
CA HIS A 69 5.96 3.09 -3.03
C HIS A 69 6.52 4.51 -3.21
N ILE A 70 5.64 5.50 -3.39
CA ILE A 70 6.03 6.90 -3.50
C ILE A 70 6.71 7.37 -2.21
N LEU A 71 6.10 7.13 -1.05
CA LEU A 71 6.66 7.51 0.25
C LEU A 71 8.00 6.80 0.54
N GLY A 72 8.10 5.51 0.22
CA GLY A 72 9.34 4.75 0.36
C GLY A 72 10.46 5.22 -0.57
N ALA A 73 10.13 5.69 -1.79
CA ALA A 73 11.10 6.27 -2.71
C ALA A 73 11.60 7.66 -2.26
N LEU A 74 10.79 8.38 -1.47
CA LEU A 74 11.15 9.67 -0.87
C LEU A 74 11.87 9.54 0.48
N ALA A 75 11.65 8.43 1.19
CA ALA A 75 12.33 8.15 2.44
C ALA A 75 13.82 7.88 2.19
N ILE A 76 14.67 8.78 2.69
CA ILE A 76 16.13 8.74 2.52
C ILE A 76 16.75 7.52 3.25
N GLU A 77 16.05 6.97 4.24
CA GLU A 77 16.49 5.82 5.03
C GLU A 77 15.43 4.71 5.02
N THR A 78 15.34 3.97 3.92
CA THR A 78 14.83 2.60 4.00
C THR A 78 16.01 1.68 4.31
N PRO A 79 16.13 1.09 5.51
CA PRO A 79 17.19 0.14 5.78
C PRO A 79 17.05 -1.02 4.79
N ARG A 80 18.15 -1.36 4.10
CA ARG A 80 18.18 -2.49 3.17
C ARG A 80 17.96 -3.76 3.98
N VAL A 81 16.77 -4.35 3.87
CA VAL A 81 16.45 -5.63 4.51
C VAL A 81 17.25 -6.73 3.80
N PRO A 82 17.99 -7.59 4.52
CA PRO A 82 18.68 -8.74 3.92
C PRO A 82 17.70 -9.68 3.20
N GLU A 83 18.12 -10.24 2.06
CA GLU A 83 17.24 -11.06 1.21
C GLU A 83 16.76 -12.33 1.95
N GLU A 84 17.56 -12.83 2.89
CA GLU A 84 17.23 -13.99 3.71
C GLU A 84 15.96 -13.75 4.54
N VAL A 85 15.81 -12.52 5.06
CA VAL A 85 14.63 -12.11 5.85
C VAL A 85 13.39 -11.99 4.94
N LEU A 86 13.55 -11.42 3.74
CA LEU A 86 12.46 -11.32 2.77
C LEU A 86 11.99 -12.69 2.30
N GLN A 87 12.92 -13.62 2.05
CA GLN A 87 12.59 -14.98 1.63
C GLN A 87 11.90 -15.76 2.74
N ALA A 88 12.36 -15.62 4.00
CA ALA A 88 11.69 -16.21 5.15
C ALA A 88 10.24 -15.72 5.29
N ALA A 89 10.00 -14.41 5.16
CA ALA A 89 8.65 -13.84 5.21
C ALA A 89 7.74 -14.39 4.08
N ARG A 90 8.25 -14.49 2.84
CA ARG A 90 7.51 -15.09 1.71
C ARG A 90 7.12 -16.55 1.99
N ASN A 91 8.03 -17.33 2.57
CA ASN A 91 7.76 -18.74 2.88
C ASN A 91 6.64 -18.88 3.92
N ILE A 92 6.63 -18.03 4.96
CA ILE A 92 5.57 -18.03 5.98
C ILE A 92 4.19 -17.81 5.34
N VAL A 93 4.06 -16.85 4.41
CA VAL A 93 2.78 -16.58 3.73
C VAL A 93 2.34 -17.75 2.84
N LYS A 94 3.28 -18.39 2.12
CA LYS A 94 2.98 -19.58 1.30
C LYS A 94 2.48 -20.74 2.17
N ASP A 95 3.12 -20.97 3.31
CA ASP A 95 2.74 -22.04 4.24
C ASP A 95 1.39 -21.79 4.90
N GLN A 96 1.00 -20.52 5.11
CA GLN A 96 -0.32 -20.16 5.62
C GLN A 96 -1.43 -20.51 4.63
N CYS A 97 -1.20 -20.38 3.32
CA CYS A 97 -2.16 -20.81 2.30
C CYS A 97 -2.33 -22.35 2.32
N ALA A 98 -1.23 -23.10 2.46
CA ALA A 98 -1.29 -24.55 2.61
C ALA A 98 -2.03 -24.99 3.88
N ARG A 99 -1.83 -24.29 5.00
CA ARG A 99 -2.54 -24.56 6.26
C ARG A 99 -4.02 -24.17 6.21
N GLN A 100 -4.37 -23.04 5.60
CA GLN A 100 -5.75 -22.58 5.48
C GLN A 100 -6.57 -23.41 4.48
N ALA A 101 -5.93 -23.93 3.43
CA ALA A 101 -6.57 -24.85 2.48
C ALA A 101 -6.87 -26.24 3.08
N CYS A 102 -6.11 -26.67 4.10
CA CYS A 102 -6.34 -27.92 4.82
C CYS A 102 -7.36 -27.77 5.99
N ALA A 103 -7.68 -26.54 6.37
CA ALA A 103 -8.63 -26.22 7.44
C ALA A 103 -10.04 -25.87 6.92
N ARG A 104 -10.29 -26.01 5.62
CA ARG A 104 -11.61 -25.92 4.96
C ARG A 104 -12.02 -27.28 4.44
#